data_AF-A0A7J0ASA4-F1
#
_entry.id   AF-A0A7J0ASA4-F1
#
_cell.length_a   1.000
_cell.length_b   1.000
_cell.length_c   1.000
_cell.angle_alpha   90.00
_cell.angle_beta   90.00
_cell.angle_gamma   90.00
#
_symmetry.space_group_name_H-M   'P 1'
#
loop_
_entity.id
_entity.type
_entity.pdbx_description
1 polymer ?
#
loop_
_entity_poly.entity_id
_entity_poly.type
_entity_poly.pdbx_seq_one_letter_code
_entity_poly.pdbx_strand_id
1 'polypeptide(L)'
;MLRKIASSEKERKAMAGVAKLAREKAKKVSLHNRKLRDCRVHYNDPLKAKAKEDRREDSAIFITEGDSASGTITKVRNAETQAVFSLRGKPLNSYGMTQEVVYKNDEFNLLQAALNIEEGIEGLRYNKVIIATDADVDGMHIRLLIITFFLMFFPDLVKKGHVYILQTPLFRVRDKNAVRRTKKKNRKKEETEGEKDTFYCYTDEEREAAIARFGNNAEITRFKGLGEINDAEFAEFIGPDMRLDRVKLKREDAVEKLLEFYMGKNTMERQNFIIDNLVIEDDSEI
;
A
#
# COMPACT_ATOMS: atom_id res chain seq x y z
N MET A 1 -6.36 10.67 30.29
CA MET A 1 -5.10 11.43 30.43
C MET A 1 -4.08 10.67 31.29
N LEU A 2 -4.43 10.29 32.52
CA LEU A 2 -3.53 9.54 33.44
C LEU A 2 -3.03 8.18 32.92
N ARG A 3 -3.89 7.39 32.25
CA ARG A 3 -3.48 6.10 31.63
C ARG A 3 -2.46 6.27 30.48
N LYS A 4 -2.60 7.31 29.66
CA LYS A 4 -1.65 7.65 28.58
C LYS A 4 -0.30 8.10 29.15
N ILE A 5 -0.31 8.93 30.20
CA ILE A 5 0.91 9.39 30.87
C ILE A 5 1.65 8.21 31.51
N ALA A 6 0.92 7.33 32.21
CA ALA A 6 1.49 6.13 32.82
C ALA A 6 2.01 5.11 31.79
N SER A 7 1.33 4.92 30.66
CA SER A 7 1.82 4.05 29.58
C SER A 7 3.06 4.65 28.93
N SER A 8 3.06 5.96 28.65
CA SER A 8 4.21 6.66 28.09
C SER A 8 5.42 6.64 29.03
N GLU A 9 5.25 6.80 30.34
CA GLU A 9 6.36 6.67 31.30
C GLU A 9 6.91 5.23 31.38
N LYS A 10 6.03 4.24 31.38
CA LYS A 10 6.40 2.82 31.39
C LYS A 10 7.15 2.43 30.10
N GLU A 11 6.67 2.90 28.96
CA GLU A 11 7.31 2.75 27.65
C GLU A 11 8.66 3.45 27.62
N ARG A 12 8.77 4.68 28.12
CA ARG A 12 10.02 5.43 28.18
C ARG A 12 11.08 4.75 29.05
N LYS A 13 10.68 4.16 30.18
CA LYS A 13 11.56 3.34 31.04
C LYS A 13 12.00 2.04 30.37
N ALA A 14 11.09 1.34 29.68
CA ALA A 14 11.42 0.12 28.93
C ALA A 14 12.36 0.40 27.75
N MET A 15 12.13 1.53 27.06
CA MET A 15 12.96 1.98 25.95
C MET A 15 14.34 2.45 26.38
N ALA A 16 14.55 2.99 27.58
CA ALA A 16 15.86 3.51 27.99
C ALA A 16 17.01 2.47 27.91
N GLY A 17 16.75 1.20 28.23
CA GLY A 17 17.73 0.12 28.11
C GLY A 17 17.88 -0.46 26.70
N VAL A 18 16.80 -0.42 25.91
CA VAL A 18 16.73 -1.00 24.56
C VAL A 18 17.10 0.03 23.48
N ALA A 19 16.96 1.33 23.75
CA ALA A 19 17.10 2.42 22.79
C ALA A 19 18.50 2.52 22.20
N LYS A 20 19.54 2.28 23.00
CA LYS A 20 20.92 2.31 22.49
C LYS A 20 21.18 1.17 21.51
N LEU A 21 20.82 -0.06 21.89
CA LEU A 21 20.92 -1.25 21.03
C LEU A 21 20.01 -1.13 19.80
N ALA A 22 18.81 -0.57 19.96
CA ALA A 22 17.87 -0.32 18.88
C ALA A 22 18.41 0.72 17.89
N ARG A 23 19.01 1.83 18.38
CA ARG A 23 19.68 2.83 17.53
C ARG A 23 20.88 2.25 16.79
N GLU A 24 21.69 1.42 17.45
CA GLU A 24 22.82 0.75 16.79
C GLU A 24 22.36 -0.25 15.73
N LYS A 25 21.30 -1.01 15.99
CA LYS A 25 20.65 -1.90 15.00
C LYS A 25 20.08 -1.09 13.85
N ALA A 26 19.31 -0.05 14.13
CA ALA A 26 18.69 0.84 13.14
C ALA A 26 19.74 1.48 12.23
N LYS A 27 20.85 1.96 12.80
CA LYS A 27 21.96 2.53 12.02
C LYS A 27 22.62 1.50 11.08
N LYS A 28 22.83 0.26 11.55
CA LYS A 28 23.35 -0.83 10.71
C LYS A 28 22.35 -1.22 9.61
N VAL A 29 21.07 -1.30 9.95
CA VAL A 29 19.99 -1.64 9.04
C VAL A 29 19.77 -0.56 7.98
N SER A 30 19.82 0.71 8.37
CA SER A 30 19.70 1.87 7.48
C SER A 30 20.79 1.85 6.40
N LEU A 31 22.01 1.44 6.73
CA LEU A 31 23.11 1.28 5.77
C LEU A 31 22.92 0.10 4.81
N HIS A 32 22.28 -0.99 5.25
CA HIS A 32 22.05 -2.16 4.42
C HIS A 32 20.67 -2.78 4.66
N ASN A 33 19.64 -2.15 4.09
CA ASN A 33 18.28 -2.66 4.13
C ASN A 33 17.98 -3.52 2.90
N ARG A 34 18.16 -4.84 3.02
CA ARG A 34 17.95 -5.81 1.93
C ARG A 34 16.53 -5.82 1.34
N LYS A 35 15.53 -5.31 2.07
CA LYS A 35 14.12 -5.26 1.66
C LYS A 35 13.77 -3.97 0.92
N LEU A 36 14.62 -2.95 1.01
CA LEU A 36 14.39 -1.66 0.41
C LEU A 36 15.10 -1.57 -0.95
N ARG A 37 14.31 -1.34 -2.00
CA ARG A 37 14.79 -0.81 -3.28
C ARG A 37 14.49 0.68 -3.26
N ASP A 38 15.51 1.48 -2.99
CA ASP A 38 15.33 2.90 -2.73
C ASP A 38 15.09 3.73 -4.00
N CYS A 39 14.67 4.99 -3.84
CA CYS A 39 14.65 6.02 -4.88
C CYS A 39 15.72 7.09 -4.64
N ARG A 40 15.89 8.02 -5.60
CA ARG A 40 16.96 9.04 -5.55
C ARG A 40 16.57 10.30 -4.78
N VAL A 41 15.29 10.66 -4.80
CA VAL A 41 14.75 11.86 -4.16
C VAL A 41 13.86 11.44 -3.01
N HIS A 42 14.14 11.99 -1.83
CA HIS A 42 13.37 11.77 -0.61
C HIS A 42 12.65 13.05 -0.18
N TYR A 43 11.53 12.89 0.50
CA TYR A 43 10.72 14.00 1.02
C TYR A 43 11.50 14.92 1.96
N ASN A 44 12.38 14.34 2.78
CA ASN A 44 13.22 15.05 3.75
C ASN A 44 14.54 15.57 3.17
N ASP A 45 14.79 15.45 1.87
CA ASP A 45 16.00 16.00 1.26
C ASP A 45 16.01 17.54 1.32
N PRO A 46 17.18 18.16 1.53
CA PRO A 46 17.29 19.61 1.35
C PRO A 46 17.05 19.97 -0.12
N LEU A 47 16.36 21.08 -0.35
CA LEU A 47 16.14 21.57 -1.71
C LEU A 47 17.49 21.92 -2.36
N LYS A 48 17.84 21.23 -3.44
CA LYS A 48 19.10 21.47 -4.15
C LYS A 48 18.99 22.78 -4.93
N ALA A 49 19.91 23.72 -4.70
CA ALA A 49 19.91 25.05 -5.33
C ALA A 49 19.92 25.04 -6.88
N LYS A 50 20.27 23.91 -7.51
CA LYS A 50 20.28 23.73 -8.98
C LYS A 50 19.19 22.78 -9.49
N ALA A 51 18.25 22.37 -8.64
CA ALA A 51 17.14 21.53 -9.08
C ALA A 51 16.24 22.30 -10.06
N LYS A 52 15.96 21.72 -11.23
CA LYS A 52 15.01 22.30 -12.19
C LYS A 52 13.57 22.24 -11.69
N GLU A 53 13.27 21.28 -10.83
CA GLU A 53 11.95 20.99 -10.29
C GLU A 53 12.10 20.38 -8.89
N ASP A 54 11.18 20.71 -7.97
CA ASP A 54 11.09 20.09 -6.66
C ASP A 54 10.16 18.87 -6.70
N ARG A 55 10.75 17.68 -6.69
CA ARG A 55 10.03 16.39 -6.77
C ARG A 55 9.91 15.68 -5.42
N ARG A 56 10.22 16.37 -4.31
CA ARG A 56 10.18 15.77 -2.97
C ARG A 56 8.78 15.35 -2.56
N GLU A 57 7.77 16.13 -2.95
CA GLU A 57 6.35 15.82 -2.74
C GLU A 57 5.87 14.59 -3.53
N ASP A 58 6.52 14.28 -4.65
CA ASP A 58 6.23 13.09 -5.46
C ASP A 58 6.82 11.81 -4.86
N SER A 59 7.71 11.93 -3.87
CA SER A 59 8.39 10.78 -3.30
C SER A 59 7.39 9.82 -2.65
N ALA A 60 7.50 8.56 -3.02
CA ALA A 60 6.60 7.50 -2.60
C ALA A 60 7.39 6.23 -2.27
N ILE A 61 6.84 5.40 -1.39
CA ILE A 61 7.32 4.05 -1.13
C ILE A 61 6.16 3.07 -1.22
N PHE A 62 6.33 2.03 -2.04
CA PHE A 62 5.38 0.92 -2.14
C PHE A 62 5.77 -0.18 -1.15
N ILE A 63 4.89 -0.47 -0.18
CA ILE A 63 5.02 -1.61 0.73
C ILE A 63 4.26 -2.78 0.09
N THR A 64 4.98 -3.82 -0.31
CA THR A 64 4.43 -4.97 -1.04
C THR A 64 4.36 -6.20 -0.15
N GLU A 65 3.41 -7.09 -0.43
CA GLU A 65 3.21 -8.35 0.32
C GLU A 65 4.39 -9.32 0.23
N GLY A 66 5.10 -9.34 -0.90
CA GLY A 66 6.22 -10.24 -1.12
C GLY A 66 7.14 -9.82 -2.27
N ASP A 67 8.15 -10.66 -2.53
CA ASP A 67 9.18 -10.39 -3.53
C ASP A 67 8.65 -10.44 -4.97
N SER A 68 7.55 -11.17 -5.22
CA SER A 68 6.89 -11.21 -6.53
C SER A 68 6.36 -9.83 -6.93
N ALA A 69 5.45 -9.26 -6.14
CA ALA A 69 4.91 -7.92 -6.35
C ALA A 69 6.01 -6.84 -6.32
N SER A 70 6.98 -6.98 -5.39
CA SER A 70 8.14 -6.08 -5.33
C SER A 70 8.94 -6.11 -6.62
N GLY A 71 9.15 -7.29 -7.22
CA GLY A 71 9.86 -7.47 -8.47
C GLY A 71 9.18 -6.74 -9.63
N THR A 72 7.86 -6.91 -9.79
CA THR A 72 7.07 -6.22 -10.82
C THR A 72 7.16 -4.70 -10.67
N ILE A 73 6.86 -4.16 -9.47
CA ILE A 73 6.92 -2.72 -9.23
C ILE A 73 8.34 -2.19 -9.43
N THR A 74 9.36 -2.91 -8.99
CA THR A 74 10.76 -2.48 -9.13
C THR A 74 11.18 -2.28 -10.59
N LYS A 75 10.67 -3.10 -11.51
CA LYS A 75 10.99 -2.99 -12.94
C LYS A 75 10.37 -1.76 -13.61
N VAL A 76 9.17 -1.37 -13.17
CA VAL A 76 8.34 -0.38 -13.87
C VAL A 76 8.30 0.99 -13.20
N ARG A 77 8.68 1.06 -11.92
CA ARG A 77 8.66 2.30 -11.13
C ARG A 77 9.56 3.40 -11.71
N ASN A 78 9.22 4.64 -11.40
CA ASN A 78 10.14 5.76 -11.54
C ASN A 78 11.16 5.74 -10.39
N ALA A 79 12.35 5.17 -10.63
CA ALA A 79 13.41 5.08 -9.61
C ALA A 79 13.90 6.44 -9.07
N GLU A 80 13.51 7.56 -9.68
CA GLU A 80 13.78 8.89 -9.15
C GLU A 80 12.99 9.16 -7.87
N THR A 81 11.69 8.83 -7.84
CA THR A 81 10.78 9.24 -6.76
C THR A 81 10.06 8.07 -6.08
N GLN A 82 10.07 6.88 -6.64
CA GLN A 82 9.31 5.74 -6.12
C GLN A 82 10.25 4.68 -5.57
N ALA A 83 10.20 4.42 -4.27
CA ALA A 83 10.85 3.32 -3.55
C ALA A 83 9.94 2.08 -3.44
N VAL A 84 10.52 0.91 -3.16
CA VAL A 84 9.79 -0.33 -2.92
C VAL A 84 10.34 -1.03 -1.69
N PHE A 85 9.47 -1.52 -0.82
CA PHE A 85 9.79 -2.30 0.36
C PHE A 85 9.03 -3.62 0.33
N SER A 86 9.73 -4.76 0.33
CA SER A 86 9.09 -6.08 0.36
C SER A 86 8.91 -6.63 1.77
N LEU A 87 7.65 -6.86 2.15
CA LEU A 87 7.33 -7.65 3.34
C LEU A 87 7.66 -9.12 3.08
N ARG A 88 7.79 -9.89 4.17
CA ARG A 88 7.90 -11.35 4.09
C ARG A 88 6.82 -11.97 4.96
N GLY A 89 5.80 -12.53 4.30
CA GLY A 89 4.65 -13.10 4.98
C GLY A 89 3.81 -12.04 5.70
N LYS A 90 2.88 -12.51 6.53
CA LYS A 90 1.95 -11.64 7.26
C LYS A 90 2.68 -10.89 8.37
N PRO A 91 2.60 -9.55 8.43
CA PRO A 91 3.17 -8.78 9.52
C PRO A 91 2.61 -9.21 10.88
N LEU A 92 3.39 -9.02 11.94
CA LEU A 92 2.92 -9.31 13.29
C LEU A 92 1.70 -8.43 13.62
N ASN A 93 0.62 -9.01 14.16
CA ASN A 93 -0.44 -8.20 14.75
C ASN A 93 0.12 -7.41 15.94
N SER A 94 0.26 -6.11 15.74
CA SER A 94 0.89 -5.20 16.70
C SER A 94 -0.09 -4.61 17.71
N TYR A 95 -1.38 -4.95 17.63
CA TYR A 95 -2.38 -4.48 18.58
C TYR A 95 -2.10 -5.02 19.99
N GLY A 96 -2.06 -4.12 20.98
CA GLY A 96 -1.73 -4.44 22.36
C GLY A 96 -0.27 -4.88 22.60
N MET A 97 0.60 -4.81 21.60
CA MET A 97 2.02 -5.11 21.74
C MET A 97 2.76 -3.91 22.32
N THR A 98 3.84 -4.18 23.06
CA THR A 98 4.73 -3.12 23.55
C THR A 98 5.65 -2.65 22.43
N GLN A 99 6.15 -1.41 22.54
CA GLN A 99 7.18 -0.89 21.64
C GLN A 99 8.38 -1.83 21.52
N GLU A 100 8.82 -2.43 22.63
CA GLU A 100 9.95 -3.36 22.64
C GLU A 100 9.75 -4.57 21.73
N VAL A 101 8.56 -5.18 21.73
CA VAL A 101 8.23 -6.33 20.87
C VAL A 101 8.29 -5.92 19.40
N VAL A 102 7.74 -4.75 19.09
CA VAL A 102 7.74 -4.20 17.73
C VAL A 102 9.14 -3.84 17.25
N TYR A 103 9.99 -3.28 18.11
CA TYR A 103 11.38 -2.96 17.77
C TYR A 103 12.26 -4.20 17.56
N LYS A 104 11.97 -5.29 18.30
CA LYS A 104 12.66 -6.57 18.15
C LYS A 104 12.21 -7.33 16.91
N ASN A 105 11.04 -7.01 16.35
CA ASN A 105 10.56 -7.59 15.10
C ASN A 105 11.37 -7.03 13.92
N ASP A 106 12.03 -7.92 13.18
CA ASP A 106 12.91 -7.51 12.09
C ASP A 106 12.16 -6.81 10.94
N GLU A 107 10.93 -7.23 10.61
CA GLU A 107 10.11 -6.59 9.56
C GLU A 107 9.80 -5.14 9.89
N PHE A 108 9.30 -4.89 11.11
CA PHE A 108 9.00 -3.54 11.57
C PHE A 108 10.25 -2.70 11.77
N ASN A 109 11.36 -3.29 12.22
CA ASN A 109 12.62 -2.57 12.35
C ASN A 109 13.13 -2.09 10.98
N LEU A 110 13.12 -2.99 9.99
CA LEU A 110 13.51 -2.67 8.61
C LEU A 110 12.59 -1.63 7.96
N LEU A 111 11.27 -1.69 8.22
CA LEU A 111 10.31 -0.72 7.70
C LEU A 111 10.47 0.65 8.36
N GLN A 112 10.65 0.72 9.67
CA GLN A 112 10.88 1.97 10.40
C GLN A 112 12.15 2.67 9.91
N ALA A 113 13.23 1.92 9.73
CA ALA A 113 14.48 2.43 9.18
C ALA A 113 14.32 2.88 7.72
N ALA A 114 13.54 2.15 6.91
CA ALA A 114 13.25 2.54 5.54
C ALA A 114 12.52 3.90 5.48
N LEU A 115 11.53 4.11 6.35
CA LEU A 115 10.72 5.33 6.42
C LEU A 115 11.40 6.48 7.18
N ASN A 116 12.39 6.17 8.02
CA ASN A 116 13.03 7.08 8.98
C ASN A 116 12.04 7.71 9.97
N ILE A 117 11.27 6.87 10.65
CA ILE A 117 10.20 7.29 11.57
C ILE A 117 10.45 6.95 13.05
N GLU A 118 11.61 6.40 13.37
CA GLU A 118 11.96 5.86 14.69
C GLU A 118 11.89 6.93 15.80
N GLU A 119 12.28 8.16 15.50
CA GLU A 119 12.23 9.30 16.41
C GLU A 119 11.04 10.23 16.16
N GLY A 120 10.09 9.79 15.32
CA GLY A 120 8.94 10.56 14.88
C GLY A 120 8.97 10.85 13.38
N ILE A 121 7.95 11.57 12.89
CA ILE A 121 7.70 11.75 11.47
C ILE A 121 8.42 12.95 10.82
N GLU A 122 9.18 13.74 11.59
CA GLU A 122 9.90 14.92 11.06
C GLU A 122 10.95 14.55 10.02
N GLY A 123 11.57 13.37 10.17
CA GLY A 123 12.54 12.82 9.23
C GLY A 123 11.94 11.94 8.13
N LEU A 124 10.62 11.93 7.94
CA LEU A 124 9.95 11.02 7.01
C LEU A 124 10.54 11.13 5.60
N ARG A 125 10.95 9.98 5.05
CA ARG A 125 11.67 9.93 3.76
C ARG A 125 10.79 9.95 2.52
N TYR A 126 9.50 9.63 2.64
CA TYR A 126 8.60 9.57 1.50
C TYR A 126 7.28 10.25 1.86
N ASN A 127 6.82 11.13 0.98
CA ASN A 127 5.56 11.83 1.19
C ASN A 127 4.36 10.88 1.12
N LYS A 128 4.44 9.85 0.26
CA LYS A 128 3.41 8.82 0.11
C LYS A 128 3.93 7.44 0.53
N VAL A 129 3.38 6.89 1.61
CA VAL A 129 3.55 5.51 2.05
C VAL A 129 2.37 4.70 1.51
N ILE A 130 2.61 3.95 0.44
CA ILE A 130 1.57 3.26 -0.33
C ILE A 130 1.60 1.77 0.00
N ILE A 131 0.51 1.25 0.53
CA ILE A 131 0.31 -0.19 0.75
C ILE A 131 -0.18 -0.80 -0.57
N ALA A 132 0.66 -1.61 -1.20
CA ALA A 132 0.40 -2.25 -2.49
C ALA A 132 0.30 -3.78 -2.30
N THR A 133 -0.90 -4.23 -1.96
CA THR A 133 -1.24 -5.64 -1.75
C THR A 133 -2.19 -6.12 -2.83
N ASP A 134 -2.28 -7.43 -3.03
CA ASP A 134 -3.25 -8.04 -3.93
C ASP A 134 -4.69 -7.76 -3.44
N ALA A 135 -5.64 -7.86 -4.38
CA ALA A 135 -7.08 -7.67 -4.13
C ALA A 135 -7.75 -8.99 -3.67
N ASP A 136 -7.07 -9.72 -2.79
CA ASP A 136 -7.51 -10.99 -2.23
C ASP A 136 -7.54 -10.95 -0.69
N VAL A 137 -7.93 -12.07 -0.08
CA VAL A 137 -8.10 -12.18 1.38
C VAL A 137 -6.78 -12.00 2.14
N ASP A 138 -5.66 -12.41 1.56
CA ASP A 138 -4.34 -12.32 2.19
C ASP A 138 -3.80 -10.89 2.12
N GLY A 139 -3.93 -10.25 0.97
CA GLY A 139 -3.61 -8.84 0.77
C GLY A 139 -4.44 -7.92 1.66
N MET A 140 -5.75 -8.17 1.80
CA MET A 140 -6.61 -7.45 2.73
C MET A 140 -6.15 -7.62 4.19
N HIS A 141 -5.72 -8.81 4.59
CA HIS A 141 -5.21 -9.07 5.93
C HIS A 141 -3.88 -8.34 6.18
N ILE A 142 -2.93 -8.38 5.24
CA ILE A 142 -1.66 -7.65 5.34
C ILE A 142 -1.91 -6.15 5.45
N ARG A 143 -2.82 -5.61 4.63
CA ARG A 143 -3.23 -4.20 4.68
C ARG A 143 -3.72 -3.82 6.08
N LEU A 144 -4.59 -4.62 6.68
CA LEU A 144 -5.10 -4.38 8.04
C LEU A 144 -3.97 -4.40 9.09
N LEU A 145 -3.04 -5.35 8.99
CA LEU A 145 -1.91 -5.48 9.92
C LEU A 145 -0.97 -4.27 9.84
N ILE A 146 -0.63 -3.81 8.64
CA ILE A 146 0.23 -2.62 8.44
C ILE A 146 -0.47 -1.34 8.91
N ILE A 147 -1.75 -1.17 8.60
CA ILE A 147 -2.52 -0.01 9.07
C ILE A 147 -2.61 -0.02 10.60
N THR A 148 -2.83 -1.18 11.22
CA THR A 148 -2.83 -1.34 12.69
C THR A 148 -1.49 -0.92 13.28
N PHE A 149 -0.38 -1.34 12.68
CA PHE A 149 0.95 -0.91 13.09
C PHE A 149 1.13 0.61 13.03
N PHE A 150 0.74 1.25 11.92
CA PHE A 150 0.83 2.70 11.81
C PHE A 150 -0.09 3.42 12.81
N LEU A 151 -1.33 2.96 13.01
CA LEU A 151 -2.25 3.59 13.97
C LEU A 151 -1.76 3.48 15.41
N MET A 152 -1.14 2.35 15.78
CA MET A 152 -0.68 2.10 17.14
C MET A 152 0.62 2.84 17.47
N PHE A 153 1.58 2.85 16.55
CA PHE A 153 2.95 3.32 16.83
C PHE A 153 3.30 4.64 16.14
N PHE A 154 2.70 4.93 14.99
CA PHE A 154 2.98 6.12 14.18
C PHE A 154 1.71 6.83 13.70
N PRO A 155 0.74 7.14 14.60
CA PRO A 155 -0.58 7.64 14.19
C PRO A 155 -0.52 8.96 13.42
N ASP A 156 0.52 9.75 13.65
CA ASP A 156 0.70 11.03 12.96
C ASP A 156 1.02 10.87 11.47
N LEU A 157 1.56 9.72 11.05
CA LEU A 157 1.72 9.36 9.63
C LEU A 157 0.36 9.31 8.92
N VAL A 158 -0.64 8.72 9.58
CA VAL A 158 -2.02 8.62 9.07
C VAL A 158 -2.71 9.97 9.17
N LYS A 159 -2.63 10.65 10.32
CA LYS A 159 -3.29 11.96 10.52
C LYS A 159 -2.81 13.03 9.55
N LYS A 160 -1.50 13.11 9.28
CA LYS A 160 -0.94 14.05 8.31
C LYS A 160 -1.18 13.62 6.87
N GLY A 161 -1.61 12.38 6.64
CA GLY A 161 -2.07 11.92 5.34
C GLY A 161 -1.04 11.33 4.43
N HIS A 162 -0.02 10.71 5.00
CA HIS A 162 1.03 10.08 4.21
C HIS A 162 0.70 8.63 3.85
N VAL A 163 -0.30 8.00 4.47
CA VAL A 163 -0.64 6.58 4.23
C VAL A 163 -1.73 6.44 3.17
N TYR A 164 -1.45 5.63 2.16
CA TYR A 164 -2.32 5.34 1.03
C TYR A 164 -2.41 3.84 0.79
N ILE A 165 -3.48 3.43 0.12
CA ILE A 165 -3.68 2.09 -0.42
C ILE A 165 -3.65 2.22 -1.95
N LEU A 166 -2.85 1.40 -2.62
CA LEU A 166 -2.88 1.30 -4.07
C LEU A 166 -4.14 0.56 -4.50
N GLN A 167 -4.95 1.20 -5.34
CA GLN A 167 -6.05 0.53 -6.02
C GLN A 167 -5.51 -0.13 -7.30
N THR A 168 -5.89 -1.38 -7.51
CA THR A 168 -5.56 -2.13 -8.73
C THR A 168 -6.84 -2.55 -9.44
N PRO A 169 -6.83 -2.59 -10.77
CA PRO A 169 -8.02 -2.96 -11.51
C PRO A 169 -8.39 -4.41 -11.21
N LEU A 170 -9.68 -4.65 -10.99
CA LEU A 170 -10.24 -5.99 -10.80
C LEU A 170 -10.45 -6.68 -12.14
N PHE A 171 -10.73 -5.91 -13.19
CA PHE A 171 -11.00 -6.41 -14.53
C PHE A 171 -10.26 -5.62 -15.60
N ARG A 172 -9.95 -6.30 -16.70
CA ARG A 172 -9.63 -5.70 -17.98
C ARG A 172 -10.71 -6.09 -18.98
N VAL A 173 -11.30 -5.10 -19.64
CA VAL A 173 -12.25 -5.31 -20.73
C VAL A 173 -11.60 -4.80 -22.03
N ARG A 174 -11.49 -5.65 -23.04
CA ARG A 174 -10.83 -5.36 -24.33
C ARG A 174 -11.77 -5.64 -25.49
N ASP A 175 -11.69 -4.84 -26.55
CA ASP A 175 -12.35 -5.16 -27.82
C ASP A 175 -11.59 -6.29 -28.54
N LYS A 176 -12.21 -7.45 -28.75
CA LYS A 176 -11.65 -8.58 -29.52
C LYS A 176 -11.19 -8.17 -30.93
N ASN A 177 -11.83 -7.18 -31.52
CA ASN A 177 -11.49 -6.69 -32.85
C ASN A 177 -10.38 -5.62 -32.85
N ALA A 178 -9.88 -5.19 -31.69
CA ALA A 178 -8.78 -4.25 -31.57
C ALA A 178 -7.57 -4.68 -32.41
N VAL A 179 -7.20 -5.98 -32.35
CA VAL A 179 -6.08 -6.55 -33.11
C VAL A 179 -6.27 -6.39 -34.62
N ARG A 180 -7.51 -6.45 -35.12
CA ARG A 180 -7.84 -6.23 -36.54
C ARG A 180 -7.76 -4.75 -36.93
N ARG A 181 -8.09 -3.84 -36.01
CA ARG A 181 -8.03 -2.37 -36.21
C ARG A 181 -6.59 -1.85 -36.23
N THR A 182 -5.70 -2.36 -35.36
CA THR A 182 -4.29 -1.91 -35.29
C THR A 182 -3.53 -2.12 -36.61
N LYS A 183 -3.79 -3.23 -37.33
CA LYS A 183 -3.22 -3.47 -38.68
C LYS A 183 -3.65 -2.44 -39.72
N LYS A 184 -4.83 -1.82 -39.58
CA LYS A 184 -5.38 -0.82 -40.52
C LYS A 184 -5.02 0.62 -40.10
N LYS A 185 -4.86 0.89 -38.80
CA LYS A 185 -4.55 2.21 -38.22
C LYS A 185 -3.11 2.68 -38.46
N ASN A 186 -2.16 1.76 -38.70
CA ASN A 186 -0.80 2.10 -39.14
C ASN A 186 -0.72 2.88 -40.47
N ARG A 187 -1.84 3.10 -41.17
CA ARG A 187 -1.92 3.94 -42.39
C ARG A 187 -2.40 5.38 -42.17
N LYS A 188 -2.96 5.73 -41.01
CA LYS A 188 -3.42 7.11 -40.72
C LYS A 188 -3.21 7.42 -39.23
N LYS A 189 -2.09 8.09 -38.95
CA LYS A 189 -1.77 8.71 -37.66
C LYS A 189 -2.55 10.04 -37.58
N GLU A 190 -3.80 9.97 -37.11
CA GLU A 190 -4.49 11.16 -36.60
C GLU A 190 -4.96 10.84 -35.18
N GLU A 191 -4.38 11.57 -34.24
CA GLU A 191 -4.68 11.58 -32.81
C GLU A 191 -6.02 12.33 -32.58
N THR A 192 -7.12 11.78 -33.06
CA THR A 192 -8.41 12.02 -32.39
C THR A 192 -8.39 11.22 -31.07
N GLU A 193 -9.01 11.73 -30.01
CA GLU A 193 -9.32 11.06 -28.72
C GLU A 193 -10.18 9.80 -28.96
N GLY A 194 -9.60 8.84 -29.67
CA GLY A 194 -10.25 7.70 -30.26
C GLY A 194 -10.42 6.61 -29.23
N GLU A 195 -11.59 5.97 -29.28
CA GLU A 195 -11.99 4.78 -28.55
C GLU A 195 -10.80 3.97 -28.02
N LYS A 196 -10.62 3.97 -26.69
CA LYS A 196 -9.68 3.07 -26.05
C LYS A 196 -10.12 1.63 -26.35
N ASP A 197 -9.23 0.86 -26.95
CA ASP A 197 -9.45 -0.56 -27.27
C ASP A 197 -9.42 -1.45 -26.00
N THR A 198 -9.05 -0.89 -24.85
CA THR A 198 -8.97 -1.58 -23.56
C THR A 198 -9.34 -0.64 -22.42
N PHE A 199 -10.15 -1.13 -21.48
CA PHE A 199 -10.53 -0.48 -20.24
C PHE A 199 -10.07 -1.32 -19.05
N TYR A 200 -9.45 -0.68 -18.07
CA TYR A 200 -9.14 -1.27 -16.77
C TYR A 200 -10.19 -0.79 -15.78
N CYS A 201 -10.91 -1.74 -15.19
CA CYS A 201 -12.09 -1.50 -14.37
C CYS A 201 -11.78 -1.90 -12.92
N TYR A 202 -12.11 -1.00 -12.00
CA TYR A 202 -11.88 -1.12 -10.57
C TYR A 202 -13.15 -1.48 -9.81
N THR A 203 -14.31 -1.30 -10.44
CA THR A 203 -15.61 -1.72 -9.90
C THR A 203 -16.40 -2.51 -10.94
N ASP A 204 -17.45 -3.19 -10.47
CA ASP A 204 -18.36 -3.92 -11.35
C ASP A 204 -19.17 -2.98 -12.25
N GLU A 205 -19.50 -1.76 -11.80
CA GLU A 205 -20.17 -0.76 -12.62
C GLU A 205 -19.27 -0.29 -13.77
N GLU A 206 -17.98 -0.06 -13.51
CA GLU A 206 -17.00 0.25 -14.56
C GLU A 206 -16.88 -0.90 -15.57
N ARG A 207 -16.90 -2.15 -15.07
CA ARG A 207 -16.87 -3.36 -15.91
C ARG A 207 -18.11 -3.45 -16.81
N GLU A 208 -19.30 -3.28 -16.26
CA GLU A 208 -20.56 -3.32 -17.01
C GLU A 208 -20.63 -2.21 -18.07
N ALA A 209 -20.21 -1.00 -17.73
CA ALA A 209 -20.14 0.11 -18.68
C ALA A 209 -19.16 -0.19 -19.83
N ALA A 210 -18.00 -0.80 -19.54
CA ALA A 210 -17.04 -1.20 -20.56
C ALA A 210 -17.56 -2.35 -21.45
N ILE A 211 -18.28 -3.32 -20.87
CA ILE A 211 -18.94 -4.40 -21.62
C ILE A 211 -20.00 -3.83 -22.56
N ALA A 212 -20.87 -2.93 -22.07
CA ALA A 212 -21.89 -2.28 -22.88
C ALA A 212 -21.29 -1.51 -24.06
N ARG A 213 -20.10 -0.93 -23.89
CA ARG A 213 -19.39 -0.18 -24.93
C ARG A 213 -18.87 -1.08 -26.06
N PHE A 214 -18.35 -2.26 -25.76
CA PHE A 214 -17.84 -3.19 -26.78
C PHE A 214 -18.89 -4.21 -27.27
N GLY A 215 -20.01 -4.34 -26.55
CA GLY A 215 -21.07 -5.31 -26.83
C GLY A 215 -20.53 -6.73 -26.93
N ASN A 216 -20.94 -7.45 -27.97
CA ASN A 216 -20.54 -8.84 -28.22
C ASN A 216 -19.02 -9.04 -28.42
N ASN A 217 -18.27 -7.96 -28.67
CA ASN A 217 -16.83 -8.02 -28.85
C ASN A 217 -16.05 -7.83 -27.53
N ALA A 218 -16.72 -7.66 -26.40
CA ALA A 218 -16.05 -7.56 -25.11
C ALA A 218 -15.32 -8.88 -24.77
N GLU A 219 -14.03 -8.77 -24.49
CA GLU A 219 -13.21 -9.80 -23.84
C GLU A 219 -12.87 -9.33 -22.43
N ILE A 220 -13.30 -10.09 -21.43
CA ILE A 220 -13.14 -9.75 -20.02
C ILE A 220 -12.04 -10.63 -19.43
N THR A 221 -11.09 -10.03 -18.72
CA THR A 221 -10.08 -10.72 -17.92
C THR A 221 -10.25 -10.24 -16.47
N ARG A 222 -10.35 -11.14 -15.50
CA ARG A 222 -10.31 -10.81 -14.07
C ARG A 222 -8.87 -10.96 -13.57
N PHE A 223 -8.37 -9.96 -12.87
CA PHE A 223 -7.07 -10.04 -12.20
C PHE A 223 -7.26 -10.56 -10.78
N LYS A 224 -6.44 -11.54 -10.38
CA LYS A 224 -6.45 -12.05 -8.99
C LYS A 224 -5.31 -11.48 -8.14
N GLY A 225 -4.20 -11.11 -8.76
CA GLY A 225 -3.04 -10.56 -8.06
C GLY A 225 -2.18 -9.66 -8.93
N LEU A 226 -1.29 -8.90 -8.29
CA LEU A 226 -0.43 -7.93 -8.96
C LEU A 226 0.53 -8.57 -9.98
N GLY A 227 0.86 -9.85 -9.80
CA GLY A 227 1.75 -10.61 -10.68
C GLY A 227 1.14 -11.08 -12.01
N GLU A 228 -0.18 -10.99 -12.17
CA GLU A 228 -0.87 -11.40 -13.41
C GLU A 228 -0.88 -10.29 -14.48
N ILE A 229 -0.57 -9.07 -14.05
CA ILE A 229 -0.48 -7.88 -14.90
C ILE A 229 0.93 -7.80 -15.46
N ASN A 230 1.07 -7.61 -16.77
CA ASN A 230 2.39 -7.48 -17.37
C ASN A 230 3.04 -6.11 -17.06
N ASP A 231 4.36 -6.02 -17.17
CA ASP A 231 5.14 -4.83 -16.81
C ASP A 231 4.64 -3.55 -17.53
N ALA A 232 4.25 -3.63 -18.80
CA ALA A 232 3.80 -2.47 -19.56
C ALA A 232 2.44 -1.95 -19.07
N GLU A 233 1.48 -2.84 -18.82
CA GLU A 233 0.17 -2.49 -18.26
C GLU A 233 0.34 -1.95 -16.82
N PHE A 234 1.20 -2.58 -16.02
CA PHE A 234 1.40 -2.19 -14.63
C PHE A 234 2.04 -0.79 -14.49
N ALA A 235 2.93 -0.43 -15.41
CA ALA A 235 3.54 0.91 -15.44
C ALA A 235 2.50 2.04 -15.53
N GLU A 236 1.37 1.79 -16.21
CA GLU A 236 0.26 2.76 -16.31
C GLU A 236 -0.45 2.95 -14.96
N PHE A 237 -0.49 1.93 -14.09
CA PHE A 237 -1.19 1.98 -12.81
C PHE A 237 -0.42 2.67 -11.70
N ILE A 238 0.91 2.75 -11.82
CA ILE A 238 1.79 3.45 -10.88
C ILE A 238 2.39 4.74 -11.47
N GLY A 239 1.74 5.29 -12.50
CA GLY A 239 2.05 6.58 -13.10
C GLY A 239 1.45 7.78 -12.35
N PRO A 240 1.44 8.98 -12.97
CA PRO A 240 0.87 10.19 -12.37
C PRO A 240 -0.61 10.06 -11.99
N ASP A 241 -1.38 9.29 -12.77
CA ASP A 241 -2.83 9.08 -12.59
C ASP A 241 -3.16 7.87 -11.73
N MET A 242 -2.19 7.38 -10.94
CA MET A 242 -2.40 6.23 -10.06
C MET A 242 -3.59 6.46 -9.12
N ARG A 243 -4.47 5.46 -9.02
CA ARG A 243 -5.61 5.50 -8.10
C ARG A 243 -5.15 5.12 -6.70
N LEU A 244 -5.17 6.09 -5.79
CA LEU A 244 -4.76 5.91 -4.40
C LEU A 244 -5.90 6.26 -3.44
N ASP A 245 -6.20 5.34 -2.53
CA ASP A 245 -7.09 5.62 -1.41
C ASP A 245 -6.28 6.09 -0.21
N ARG A 246 -6.45 7.36 0.17
CA ARG A 246 -5.83 7.90 1.38
C ARG A 246 -6.53 7.33 2.60
N VAL A 247 -5.74 6.73 3.50
CA VAL A 247 -6.23 6.31 4.81
C VAL A 247 -6.51 7.55 5.65
N LYS A 248 -7.77 7.73 6.04
CA LYS A 248 -8.23 8.91 6.81
C LYS A 248 -8.54 8.49 8.24
N LEU A 249 -8.22 9.38 9.17
CA LEU A 249 -8.58 9.26 10.57
C LEU A 249 -9.32 10.53 10.99
N LYS A 250 -10.61 10.42 11.28
CA LYS A 250 -11.43 11.50 11.83
C LYS A 250 -11.39 11.44 13.36
N ARG A 251 -11.73 12.55 14.01
CA ARG A 251 -11.75 12.61 15.49
C ARG A 251 -12.88 11.79 16.08
N GLU A 252 -13.97 11.62 15.33
CA GLU A 252 -15.17 10.90 15.75
C GLU A 252 -15.02 9.39 15.56
N ASP A 253 -13.99 8.94 14.84
CA ASP A 253 -13.76 7.53 14.57
C ASP A 253 -13.39 6.82 15.88
N ALA A 254 -14.18 5.80 16.25
CA ALA A 254 -13.93 4.97 17.43
C ALA A 254 -12.82 3.92 17.16
N VAL A 255 -11.66 4.36 16.67
CA VAL A 255 -10.58 3.49 16.19
C VAL A 255 -10.07 2.55 17.26
N GLU A 256 -9.97 3.00 18.51
CA GLU A 256 -9.57 2.14 19.63
C GLU A 256 -10.52 0.95 19.80
N LYS A 257 -11.84 1.18 19.75
CA LYS A 257 -12.85 0.12 19.86
C LYS A 257 -12.84 -0.81 18.64
N LEU A 258 -12.69 -0.26 17.44
CA LEU A 258 -12.61 -1.05 16.21
C LEU A 258 -11.38 -1.97 16.23
N LEU A 259 -10.21 -1.43 16.59
CA LEU A 259 -9.00 -2.23 16.72
C LEU A 259 -9.11 -3.25 17.85
N GLU A 260 -9.72 -2.90 18.98
CA GLU A 260 -9.98 -3.84 20.06
C GLU A 260 -10.80 -5.04 19.60
N PHE A 261 -11.87 -4.78 18.85
CA PHE A 261 -12.75 -5.83 18.36
C PHE A 261 -12.10 -6.70 17.28
N TYR A 262 -11.49 -6.08 16.25
CA TYR A 262 -10.96 -6.82 15.11
C TYR A 262 -9.57 -7.42 15.37
N MET A 263 -8.74 -6.77 16.19
CA MET A 263 -7.34 -7.15 16.40
C MET A 263 -7.07 -7.67 17.83
N GLY A 264 -8.05 -7.61 18.74
CA GLY A 264 -7.93 -8.05 20.13
C GLY A 264 -8.20 -9.54 20.37
N LYS A 265 -8.30 -9.89 21.66
CA LYS A 265 -8.38 -11.28 22.16
C LYS A 265 -9.81 -11.81 22.33
N ASN A 266 -10.83 -11.06 21.87
CA ASN A 266 -12.25 -11.40 21.95
C ASN A 266 -12.66 -12.44 20.89
N THR A 267 -11.98 -13.58 20.85
CA THR A 267 -12.13 -14.58 19.78
C THR A 267 -13.57 -15.06 19.60
N MET A 268 -14.28 -15.40 20.68
CA MET A 268 -15.66 -15.90 20.59
C MET A 268 -16.63 -14.84 20.05
N GLU A 269 -16.54 -13.60 20.54
CA GLU A 269 -17.40 -12.51 20.09
C GLU A 269 -17.19 -12.21 18.60
N ARG A 270 -15.92 -12.13 18.18
CA ARG A 270 -15.57 -11.91 16.78
C ARG A 270 -15.99 -13.08 15.89
N GLN A 271 -15.87 -14.32 16.37
CA GLN A 271 -16.33 -15.49 15.64
C GLN A 271 -17.85 -15.45 15.44
N ASN A 272 -18.62 -15.17 16.49
CA ASN A 272 -20.08 -15.06 16.39
C ASN A 272 -20.47 -13.93 15.43
N PHE A 273 -19.84 -12.77 15.55
CA PHE A 273 -20.07 -11.66 14.62
C PHE A 273 -19.81 -12.05 13.16
N ILE A 274 -18.71 -12.76 12.88
CA ILE A 274 -18.40 -13.23 11.51
C ILE A 274 -19.47 -14.20 11.02
N ILE A 275 -19.92 -15.13 11.86
CA ILE A 275 -20.98 -16.10 11.51
C ILE A 275 -22.30 -15.37 11.22
N ASP A 276 -22.69 -14.42 12.07
CA ASP A 276 -23.96 -13.69 11.96
C ASP A 276 -23.98 -12.74 10.75
N ASN A 277 -22.82 -12.34 10.25
CA ASN A 277 -22.66 -11.44 9.10
C ASN A 277 -22.06 -12.14 7.87
N LEU A 278 -21.99 -13.47 7.87
CA LEU A 278 -21.46 -14.22 6.75
C LEU A 278 -22.42 -14.09 5.56
N VAL A 279 -22.00 -13.32 4.56
CA VAL A 279 -22.69 -13.31 3.28
C VAL A 279 -22.27 -14.56 2.52
N ILE A 280 -23.22 -15.49 2.37
CA ILE A 280 -23.04 -16.64 1.48
C ILE A 280 -23.43 -16.16 0.09
N GLU A 281 -22.43 -15.86 -0.73
CA GLU A 281 -22.65 -15.63 -2.16
C GLU A 281 -23.10 -16.96 -2.77
N ASP A 282 -24.33 -16.98 -3.31
CA ASP A 282 -24.86 -18.14 -4.01
C ASP A 282 -24.25 -18.17 -5.42
N ASP A 283 -23.19 -18.96 -5.60
CA ASP A 283 -22.53 -19.16 -6.89
C ASP A 283 -23.42 -19.88 -7.93
N SER A 284 -24.68 -20.23 -7.60
CA SER A 284 -25.60 -20.89 -8.54
C SER A 284 -26.12 -20.00 -9.68
N GLU A 285 -25.88 -18.68 -9.63
CA GLU A 285 -26.24 -17.74 -10.70
C GLU A 285 -25.05 -17.15 -11.49
N ILE A 286 -23.83 -17.71 -11.36
CA ILE A 286 -22.66 -17.36 -12.17
C ILE A 286 -22.48 -18.33 -13.35
#